data_AF-A0A3M9M4R1-F1
#
_entry.id   AF-A0A3M9M4R1-F1
#
_cell.length_a   1.000
_cell.length_b   1.000
_cell.length_c   1.000
_cell.angle_alpha   90.00
_cell.angle_beta   90.00
_cell.angle_gamma   90.00
#
_symmetry.space_group_name_H-M   'P 1'
#
loop_
_entity.id
_entity.type
_entity.pdbx_description
1 polymer ?
#
loop_
_entity_poly.entity_id
_entity_poly.type
_entity_poly.pdbx_seq_one_letter_code
_entity_poly.pdbx_strand_id
1 'polypeptide(L)'
;MNIDVAYASTVHRAQGASVDTAHALVDPEASSRELFYVAMTRGKHRNHAYVIVPDPHEVEPHLDQPEPLTLTDRLAKVLARSDADLSATETLALEVDRHASLSTLLAEYDVLAREAQTDRWAALLDVAPFPENVADDVFTSPYYEHLESALARHEAAGHLAAVALTALAPRLTPGEDQADPAAQLADMLDQATQKLRPGKRTRARVAGLIPTPAEPIADDMQTALTERQILIEAAALQLVHDAQEVGAAWVTRLGQPSVRPEAQERWEAHAATVALYRYRHEITGPAPLGDPNAVRGPHQAAEYRAGQLALRQIKASAQHDDDRGPQSTVRNTPRRGL
;
A
#
# COMPACT_ATOMS: atom_id res chain seq x y z
N MET A 1 -58.87 -22.19 -10.97
CA MET A 1 -58.40 -22.62 -9.65
C MET A 1 -57.03 -23.23 -9.86
N ASN A 2 -55.96 -22.47 -9.64
CA ASN A 2 -54.58 -22.96 -9.80
C ASN A 2 -54.10 -23.38 -8.41
N ILE A 3 -54.01 -24.69 -8.17
CA ILE A 3 -53.42 -25.26 -6.96
C ILE A 3 -52.00 -25.67 -7.34
N ASP A 4 -51.02 -24.94 -6.85
CA ASP A 4 -49.62 -25.38 -6.85
C ASP A 4 -49.34 -26.10 -5.53
N VAL A 5 -48.80 -27.32 -5.62
CA VAL A 5 -48.45 -28.12 -4.45
C VAL A 5 -47.09 -27.62 -3.91
N ALA A 6 -47.11 -26.69 -2.97
CA ALA A 6 -45.92 -26.04 -2.41
C ALA A 6 -45.18 -26.90 -1.36
N TYR A 7 -44.75 -28.12 -1.72
CA TYR A 7 -43.96 -28.98 -0.80
C TYR A 7 -42.51 -28.50 -0.61
N ALA A 8 -41.96 -27.72 -1.55
CA ALA A 8 -40.66 -27.08 -1.42
C ALA A 8 -40.63 -25.78 -2.23
N SER A 9 -40.08 -24.70 -1.67
CA SER A 9 -39.88 -23.44 -2.37
C SER A 9 -38.48 -22.90 -2.09
N THR A 10 -37.86 -22.28 -3.10
CA THR A 10 -36.58 -21.59 -2.93
C THR A 10 -36.76 -20.39 -1.99
N VAL A 11 -35.78 -20.10 -1.12
CA VAL A 11 -35.84 -19.00 -0.13
C VAL A 11 -36.24 -17.66 -0.78
N HIS A 12 -35.77 -17.40 -2.00
CA HIS A 12 -36.08 -16.22 -2.79
C HIS A 12 -37.57 -16.07 -3.19
N ARG A 13 -38.35 -17.16 -3.18
CA ARG A 13 -39.78 -17.17 -3.50
C ARG A 13 -40.68 -17.10 -2.26
N ALA A 14 -40.10 -17.35 -1.08
CA ALA A 14 -40.76 -17.23 0.23
C ALA A 14 -40.51 -15.87 0.91
N GLN A 15 -39.83 -14.94 0.22
CA GLN A 15 -39.54 -13.61 0.74
C GLN A 15 -40.83 -12.80 0.89
N GLY A 16 -41.30 -12.64 2.15
CA GLY A 16 -42.53 -11.91 2.48
C GLY A 16 -43.67 -12.78 3.03
N ALA A 17 -43.51 -14.11 3.07
CA ALA A 17 -44.47 -15.01 3.72
C ALA A 17 -44.00 -15.36 5.14
N SER A 18 -44.90 -15.24 6.13
CA SER A 18 -44.69 -15.80 7.47
C SER A 18 -45.37 -17.16 7.52
N VAL A 19 -44.63 -18.19 7.93
CA VAL A 19 -45.12 -19.58 8.05
C VAL A 19 -45.09 -20.02 9.51
N ASP A 20 -45.88 -21.02 9.88
CA ASP A 20 -45.88 -21.50 11.27
C ASP A 20 -44.54 -22.17 11.65
N THR A 21 -43.94 -22.90 10.71
CA THR A 21 -42.64 -23.57 10.88
C THR A 21 -41.82 -23.49 9.59
N ALA A 22 -40.54 -23.14 9.68
CA ALA A 22 -39.62 -23.10 8.54
C ALA A 22 -38.60 -24.25 8.60
N HIS A 23 -38.27 -24.85 7.46
CA HIS A 23 -37.25 -25.88 7.30
C HIS A 23 -36.32 -25.46 6.16
N ALA A 24 -35.03 -25.33 6.45
CA ALA A 24 -34.02 -24.86 5.51
C ALA A 24 -32.96 -25.93 5.28
N LEU A 25 -32.66 -26.22 4.03
CA LEU A 25 -31.48 -26.98 3.65
C LEU A 25 -30.32 -26.00 3.46
N VAL A 26 -29.21 -26.23 4.17
CA VAL A 26 -28.05 -25.33 4.21
C VAL A 26 -26.85 -26.08 3.67
N ASP A 27 -26.39 -25.66 2.51
CA ASP A 27 -25.13 -26.11 1.93
C ASP A 27 -23.98 -25.20 2.41
N PRO A 28 -23.02 -25.70 3.21
CA PRO A 28 -21.87 -24.90 3.67
C PRO A 28 -21.00 -24.34 2.55
N GLU A 29 -21.04 -24.95 1.36
CA GLU A 29 -20.24 -24.54 0.21
C GLU A 29 -20.97 -23.60 -0.73
N ALA A 30 -22.30 -23.44 -0.60
CA ALA A 30 -23.11 -22.61 -1.49
C ALA A 30 -24.01 -21.57 -0.77
N SER A 31 -24.25 -21.71 0.52
CA SER A 31 -25.18 -20.83 1.26
C SER A 31 -24.47 -19.61 1.88
N SER A 32 -25.15 -18.47 1.90
CA SER A 32 -24.70 -17.23 2.53
C SER A 32 -25.49 -16.87 3.78
N ARG A 33 -24.93 -15.96 4.60
CA ARG A 33 -25.55 -15.51 5.86
C ARG A 33 -26.92 -14.87 5.63
N GLU A 34 -27.13 -14.20 4.50
CA GLU A 34 -28.38 -13.50 4.19
C GLU A 34 -29.51 -14.51 3.93
N LEU A 35 -29.24 -15.52 3.10
CA LEU A 35 -30.20 -16.61 2.84
C LEU A 35 -30.49 -17.42 4.10
N PHE A 36 -29.45 -17.68 4.90
CA PHE A 36 -29.59 -18.38 6.18
C PHE A 36 -30.44 -17.58 7.17
N TYR A 37 -30.17 -16.28 7.34
CA TYR A 37 -30.94 -15.38 8.19
C TYR A 37 -32.41 -15.33 7.77
N VAL A 38 -32.68 -15.18 6.48
CA VAL A 38 -34.05 -15.16 5.96
C VAL A 38 -34.74 -16.48 6.27
N ALA A 39 -34.11 -17.62 5.98
CA ALA A 39 -34.70 -18.93 6.21
C ALA A 39 -34.96 -19.21 7.71
N MET A 40 -34.08 -18.72 8.60
CA MET A 40 -34.20 -18.88 10.05
C MET A 40 -35.13 -17.88 10.74
N THR A 41 -35.73 -16.94 9.99
CA THR A 41 -36.65 -15.91 10.52
C THR A 41 -38.06 -15.99 9.94
N ARG A 42 -38.36 -16.95 9.05
CA ARG A 42 -39.72 -17.10 8.45
C ARG A 42 -40.72 -17.85 9.33
N GLY A 43 -40.28 -18.75 10.20
CA GLY A 43 -41.13 -19.56 11.07
C GLY A 43 -41.55 -18.79 12.33
N LYS A 44 -42.85 -18.74 12.60
CA LYS A 44 -43.41 -18.11 13.81
C LYS A 44 -43.15 -18.90 15.08
N HIS A 45 -43.21 -20.23 15.00
CA HIS A 45 -43.12 -21.11 16.16
C HIS A 45 -41.78 -21.86 16.23
N ARG A 46 -41.24 -22.33 15.09
CA ARG A 46 -39.97 -23.06 15.03
C ARG A 46 -39.27 -22.87 13.68
N ASN A 47 -37.94 -22.86 13.71
CA ASN A 47 -37.07 -22.82 12.53
C ASN A 47 -36.06 -23.98 12.63
N HIS A 48 -35.98 -24.82 11.60
CA HIS A 48 -35.07 -25.96 11.54
C HIS A 48 -34.10 -25.79 10.37
N ALA A 49 -32.80 -25.93 10.63
CA ALA A 49 -31.76 -25.94 9.61
C ALA A 49 -31.14 -27.34 9.50
N TYR A 50 -31.11 -27.86 8.27
CA TYR A 50 -30.48 -29.11 7.90
C TYR A 50 -29.20 -28.80 7.13
N VAL A 51 -28.05 -29.02 7.77
CA VAL A 51 -26.74 -28.73 7.17
C VAL A 51 -26.27 -29.92 6.36
N ILE A 52 -25.90 -29.70 5.10
CA ILE A 52 -25.36 -30.73 4.22
C ILE A 52 -23.97 -31.14 4.73
N VAL A 53 -23.80 -32.45 4.91
CA VAL A 53 -22.53 -33.09 5.24
C VAL A 53 -22.17 -34.01 4.07
N PRO A 54 -21.03 -33.76 3.37
CA PRO A 54 -20.57 -34.63 2.30
C PRO A 54 -20.33 -36.04 2.82
N ASP A 55 -20.64 -37.04 1.99
CA ASP A 55 -20.37 -38.44 2.30
C ASP A 55 -18.85 -38.70 2.29
N PRO A 56 -18.25 -39.20 3.38
CA PRO A 56 -16.84 -39.57 3.42
C PRO A 56 -16.45 -40.67 2.41
N HIS A 57 -17.41 -41.35 1.79
CA HIS A 57 -17.20 -42.46 0.86
C HIS A 57 -17.39 -42.11 -0.63
N GLU A 58 -17.77 -40.87 -0.95
CA GLU A 58 -17.84 -40.37 -2.35
C GLU A 58 -16.54 -39.68 -2.83
N VAL A 59 -15.50 -39.62 -1.98
CA VAL A 59 -14.22 -38.99 -2.33
C VAL A 59 -13.34 -39.98 -3.09
N GLU A 60 -13.13 -39.75 -4.39
CA GLU A 60 -12.14 -40.51 -5.18
C GLU A 60 -10.76 -40.43 -4.49
N PRO A 61 -9.97 -41.53 -4.39
CA PRO A 61 -8.73 -41.59 -3.61
C PRO A 61 -7.59 -40.65 -4.06
N HIS A 62 -7.84 -39.81 -5.07
CA HIS A 62 -6.86 -38.93 -5.73
C HIS A 62 -7.13 -37.44 -5.45
N LEU A 63 -8.21 -37.12 -4.74
CA LEU A 63 -8.56 -35.75 -4.33
C LEU A 63 -8.13 -35.52 -2.88
N ASP A 64 -7.72 -34.29 -2.58
CA ASP A 64 -7.40 -33.87 -1.20
C ASP A 64 -8.61 -34.16 -0.30
N GLN A 65 -8.38 -34.90 0.78
CA GLN A 65 -9.45 -35.23 1.71
C GLN A 65 -9.92 -33.93 2.39
N PRO A 66 -11.21 -33.58 2.30
CA PRO A 66 -11.71 -32.38 2.93
C PRO A 66 -11.49 -32.46 4.44
N GLU A 67 -11.05 -31.34 5.01
CA GLU A 67 -10.81 -31.23 6.45
C GLU A 67 -12.09 -31.59 7.22
N PRO A 68 -12.02 -32.42 8.28
CA PRO A 68 -13.22 -32.84 9.00
C PRO A 68 -13.78 -31.67 9.83
N LEU A 69 -14.63 -30.86 9.19
CA LEU A 69 -15.30 -29.74 9.83
C LEU A 69 -16.46 -30.21 10.71
N THR A 70 -16.55 -29.67 11.93
CA THR A 70 -17.72 -29.87 12.80
C THR A 70 -18.95 -29.14 12.24
N LEU A 71 -20.15 -29.49 12.72
CA LEU A 71 -21.39 -28.78 12.33
C LEU A 71 -21.33 -27.28 12.66
N THR A 72 -20.68 -26.91 13.76
CA THR A 72 -20.50 -25.51 14.16
C THR A 72 -19.58 -24.77 13.19
N ASP A 73 -18.48 -25.40 12.76
CA ASP A 73 -17.55 -24.80 11.81
C ASP A 73 -18.19 -24.62 10.43
N ARG A 74 -18.99 -25.60 10.00
CA ARG A 74 -19.78 -25.52 8.77
C ARG A 74 -20.79 -24.38 8.82
N LEU A 75 -21.47 -24.19 9.95
CA LEU A 75 -22.41 -23.09 10.11
C LEU A 75 -21.68 -21.74 10.22
N ALA A 76 -20.53 -21.69 10.88
CA ALA A 76 -19.68 -20.50 10.94
C ALA A 76 -19.22 -20.08 9.52
N LYS A 77 -18.90 -21.05 8.65
CA LYS A 77 -18.56 -20.81 7.24
C LYS A 77 -19.71 -20.16 6.46
N VAL A 78 -20.94 -20.63 6.67
CA VAL A 78 -22.15 -20.03 6.07
C VAL A 78 -22.37 -18.60 6.57
N LEU A 79 -22.20 -18.36 7.88
CA LEU A 79 -22.38 -17.04 8.48
C LEU A 79 -21.28 -16.04 8.09
N ALA A 80 -20.07 -16.52 7.77
CA ALA A 80 -18.98 -15.69 7.29
C ALA A 80 -19.22 -15.21 5.83
N ARG A 81 -19.84 -16.05 5.00
CA ARG A 81 -20.14 -15.72 3.60
C ARG A 81 -21.27 -14.70 3.49
N SER A 82 -21.07 -13.64 2.71
CA SER A 82 -22.09 -12.66 2.35
C SER A 82 -22.22 -12.63 0.84
N ASP A 83 -23.43 -12.82 0.32
CA ASP A 83 -23.75 -12.64 -1.10
C ASP A 83 -24.46 -11.30 -1.34
N ALA A 84 -24.36 -10.36 -0.40
CA ALA A 84 -24.89 -9.02 -0.60
C ALA A 84 -24.02 -8.31 -1.64
N ASP A 85 -24.52 -8.21 -2.87
CA ASP A 85 -23.97 -7.32 -3.88
C ASP A 85 -24.00 -5.90 -3.32
N LEU A 86 -22.83 -5.32 -3.05
CA LEU A 86 -22.71 -3.91 -2.70
C LEU A 86 -23.29 -3.11 -3.86
N SER A 87 -24.22 -2.20 -3.55
CA SER A 87 -24.70 -1.29 -4.58
C SER A 87 -23.52 -0.46 -5.12
N ALA A 88 -23.57 -0.05 -6.39
CA ALA A 88 -22.54 0.80 -6.98
C ALA A 88 -22.23 2.07 -6.15
N THR A 89 -23.23 2.55 -5.41
CA THR A 89 -23.13 3.65 -4.45
C THR A 89 -22.41 3.30 -3.15
N GLU A 90 -22.61 2.10 -2.61
CA GLU A 90 -21.91 1.64 -1.40
C GLU A 90 -20.45 1.30 -1.69
N THR A 91 -20.16 0.70 -2.86
CA THR A 91 -18.78 0.52 -3.33
C THR A 91 -18.08 1.88 -3.49
N LEU A 92 -18.73 2.85 -4.14
CA LEU A 92 -18.16 4.18 -4.30
C LEU A 92 -17.92 4.87 -2.94
N ALA A 93 -18.87 4.74 -1.99
CA ALA A 93 -18.74 5.34 -0.66
C ALA A 93 -17.59 4.71 0.14
N LEU A 94 -17.43 3.39 0.08
CA LEU A 94 -16.36 2.66 0.77
C LEU A 94 -14.99 2.97 0.17
N GLU A 95 -14.89 3.05 -1.15
CA GLU A 95 -13.67 3.50 -1.83
C GLU A 95 -13.33 4.95 -1.44
N VAL A 96 -14.32 5.85 -1.45
CA VAL A 96 -14.12 7.25 -1.03
C VAL A 96 -13.66 7.34 0.42
N ASP A 97 -14.23 6.58 1.35
CA ASP A 97 -13.83 6.56 2.75
C ASP A 97 -12.40 6.01 2.93
N ARG A 98 -12.06 4.94 2.20
CA ARG A 98 -10.69 4.39 2.15
C ARG A 98 -9.69 5.41 1.60
N HIS A 99 -10.03 6.12 0.53
CA HIS A 99 -9.24 7.22 -0.01
C HIS A 99 -9.14 8.37 1.01
N ALA A 100 -10.21 8.78 1.67
CA ALA A 100 -10.14 9.83 2.69
C ALA A 100 -9.22 9.42 3.87
N SER A 101 -9.25 8.13 4.24
CA SER A 101 -8.41 7.58 5.32
C SER A 101 -6.92 7.61 4.99
N LEU A 102 -6.50 7.13 3.82
CA LEU A 102 -5.08 7.12 3.44
C LEU A 102 -4.52 8.53 3.23
N SER A 103 -5.28 9.45 2.61
CA SER A 103 -4.86 10.83 2.46
C SER A 103 -4.67 11.54 3.81
N THR A 104 -5.54 11.23 4.79
CA THR A 104 -5.39 11.70 6.17
C THR A 104 -4.12 11.14 6.82
N LEU A 105 -3.87 9.83 6.73
CA LEU A 105 -2.65 9.21 7.27
C LEU A 105 -1.37 9.82 6.69
N LEU A 106 -1.35 10.08 5.38
CA LEU A 106 -0.23 10.72 4.70
C LEU A 106 0.00 12.15 5.21
N ALA A 107 -1.06 12.93 5.35
CA ALA A 107 -0.97 14.29 5.87
C ALA A 107 -0.50 14.31 7.33
N GLU A 108 -1.02 13.41 8.17
CA GLU A 108 -0.57 13.25 9.56
C GLU A 108 0.92 12.88 9.63
N TYR A 109 1.36 11.91 8.81
CA TYR A 109 2.75 11.51 8.76
C TYR A 109 3.65 12.68 8.34
N ASP A 110 3.28 13.44 7.31
CA ASP A 110 4.06 14.59 6.83
C ASP A 110 4.23 15.66 7.93
N VAL A 111 3.17 15.93 8.70
CA VAL A 111 3.22 16.87 9.83
C VAL A 111 4.13 16.36 10.94
N LEU A 112 3.98 15.10 11.37
CA LEU A 112 4.81 14.50 12.40
C LEU A 112 6.29 14.46 11.98
N ALA A 113 6.55 14.09 10.72
CA ALA A 113 7.90 13.96 10.18
C ALA A 113 8.63 15.31 10.06
N ARG A 114 7.88 16.38 9.77
CA ARG A 114 8.39 17.76 9.78
C ARG A 114 8.72 18.18 11.21
N GLU A 115 7.75 18.05 12.12
CA GLU A 115 7.88 18.47 13.52
C GLU A 115 9.06 17.77 14.23
N ALA A 116 9.25 16.47 13.96
CA ALA A 116 10.36 15.68 14.50
C ALA A 116 11.76 16.23 14.16
N GLN A 117 11.89 17.12 13.17
CA GLN A 117 13.20 17.60 12.69
C GLN A 117 13.40 19.11 12.85
N THR A 118 12.37 19.86 13.25
CA THR A 118 12.44 21.34 13.35
C THR A 118 13.60 21.80 14.25
N ASP A 119 13.71 21.27 15.47
CA ASP A 119 14.80 21.63 16.40
C ASP A 119 16.18 21.28 15.85
N ARG A 120 16.28 20.14 15.15
CA ARG A 120 17.52 19.68 14.54
C ARG A 120 17.95 20.58 13.39
N TRP A 121 17.01 21.04 12.56
CA TRP A 121 17.29 21.99 11.49
C TRP A 121 17.73 23.34 12.03
N ALA A 122 17.03 23.85 13.04
CA ALA A 122 17.44 25.08 13.72
C ALA A 122 18.88 24.97 14.26
N ALA A 123 19.22 23.88 14.95
CA ALA A 123 20.57 23.65 15.46
C ALA A 123 21.64 23.54 14.37
N LEU A 124 21.33 22.93 13.22
CA LEU A 124 22.27 22.84 12.08
C LEU A 124 22.47 24.18 11.38
N LEU A 125 21.41 24.97 11.26
CA LEU A 125 21.49 26.31 10.67
C LEU A 125 22.22 27.29 11.60
N ASP A 126 22.08 27.15 12.91
CA ASP A 126 22.74 28.00 13.91
C ASP A 126 24.27 27.93 13.82
N VAL A 127 24.81 26.74 13.55
CA VAL A 127 26.27 26.52 13.41
C VAL A 127 26.77 26.63 11.97
N ALA A 128 25.90 26.90 11.01
CA ALA A 128 26.30 27.01 9.60
C ALA A 128 27.12 28.30 9.37
N PRO A 129 28.16 28.26 8.52
CA PRO A 129 29.05 29.39 8.31
C PRO A 129 28.43 30.43 7.36
N PHE A 130 27.37 31.08 7.81
CA PHE A 130 26.73 32.18 7.08
C PHE A 130 27.60 33.45 7.11
N PRO A 131 27.55 34.29 6.06
CA PRO A 131 28.08 35.65 6.12
C PRO A 131 27.40 36.48 7.21
N GLU A 132 28.08 37.50 7.71
CA GLU A 132 27.52 38.44 8.69
C GLU A 132 26.19 39.03 8.19
N ASN A 133 25.20 39.10 9.09
CA ASN A 133 23.83 39.58 8.86
C ASN A 133 22.92 38.67 8.00
N VAL A 134 23.43 37.61 7.36
CA VAL A 134 22.58 36.70 6.56
C VAL A 134 21.88 35.64 7.43
N ALA A 135 22.50 35.24 8.54
CA ALA A 135 21.93 34.22 9.41
C ALA A 135 20.54 34.60 9.93
N ASP A 136 20.39 35.82 10.46
CA ASP A 136 19.11 36.31 10.99
C ASP A 136 18.04 36.41 9.88
N ASP A 137 18.43 36.83 8.68
CA ASP A 137 17.53 36.88 7.52
C ASP A 137 17.04 35.49 7.12
N VAL A 138 17.89 34.46 7.19
CA VAL A 138 17.49 33.07 6.93
C VAL A 138 16.49 32.58 7.98
N PHE A 139 16.75 32.82 9.26
CA PHE A 139 15.88 32.37 10.36
C PHE A 139 14.52 33.08 10.39
N THR A 140 14.45 34.33 9.95
CA THR A 140 13.21 35.11 9.91
C THR A 140 12.51 35.09 8.55
N SER A 141 13.09 34.37 7.58
CA SER A 141 12.56 34.29 6.22
C SER A 141 11.17 33.64 6.15
N PRO A 142 10.25 34.17 5.32
CA PRO A 142 8.99 33.49 5.02
C PRO A 142 9.17 32.17 4.23
N TYR A 143 10.37 31.88 3.73
CA TYR A 143 10.71 30.66 3.00
C TYR A 143 11.44 29.61 3.85
N TYR A 144 11.49 29.79 5.18
CA TYR A 144 12.18 28.87 6.09
C TYR A 144 11.70 27.40 5.95
N GLU A 145 10.38 27.17 5.86
CA GLU A 145 9.83 25.82 5.65
C GLU A 145 10.27 25.19 4.31
N HIS A 146 10.47 26.02 3.28
CA HIS A 146 10.97 25.56 1.98
C HIS A 146 12.42 25.09 2.09
N LEU A 147 13.24 25.80 2.89
CA LEU A 147 14.61 25.41 3.21
C LEU A 147 14.66 24.11 4.03
N GLU A 148 13.85 23.97 5.08
CA GLU A 148 13.74 22.72 5.86
C GLU A 148 13.39 21.53 4.95
N SER A 149 12.45 21.75 4.04
CA SER A 149 12.04 20.74 3.07
C SER A 149 13.18 20.36 2.11
N ALA A 150 14.01 21.32 1.69
CA ALA A 150 15.19 21.07 0.85
C ALA A 150 16.28 20.30 1.61
N LEU A 151 16.52 20.63 2.89
CA LEU A 151 17.42 19.89 3.78
C LEU A 151 16.96 18.44 3.96
N ALA A 152 15.68 18.24 4.26
CA ALA A 152 15.09 16.91 4.42
C ALA A 152 15.22 16.08 3.14
N ARG A 153 14.98 16.67 1.95
CA ARG A 153 15.20 16.01 0.65
C ARG A 153 16.67 15.65 0.41
N HIS A 154 17.59 16.55 0.74
CA HIS A 154 19.03 16.33 0.59
C HIS A 154 19.48 15.15 1.46
N GLU A 155 19.02 15.09 2.71
CA GLU A 155 19.32 13.97 3.59
C GLU A 155 18.65 12.65 3.15
N ALA A 156 17.41 12.72 2.68
CA ALA A 156 16.69 11.57 2.13
C ALA A 156 17.37 10.98 0.88
N ALA A 157 18.15 11.78 0.15
CA ALA A 157 19.00 11.32 -0.94
C ALA A 157 20.32 10.64 -0.47
N GLY A 158 20.50 10.54 0.85
CA GLY A 158 21.66 9.89 1.49
C GLY A 158 22.85 10.83 1.71
N HIS A 159 22.65 12.14 1.59
CA HIS A 159 23.68 13.15 1.79
C HIS A 159 23.62 13.71 3.23
N LEU A 160 24.69 14.36 3.68
CA LEU A 160 24.75 14.96 5.02
C LEU A 160 24.45 16.46 4.92
N ALA A 161 23.34 16.91 5.52
CA ALA A 161 22.92 18.31 5.49
C ALA A 161 24.02 19.27 5.98
N ALA A 162 24.69 18.94 7.09
CA ALA A 162 25.79 19.74 7.63
C ALA A 162 26.93 19.99 6.62
N VAL A 163 27.29 18.98 5.82
CA VAL A 163 28.36 19.11 4.81
C VAL A 163 27.93 20.05 3.69
N ALA A 164 26.66 19.96 3.26
CA ALA A 164 26.12 20.85 2.26
C ALA A 164 26.03 22.30 2.77
N LEU A 165 25.53 22.49 4.00
CA LEU A 165 25.46 23.82 4.63
C LEU A 165 26.85 24.47 4.74
N THR A 166 27.86 23.74 5.20
CA THR A 166 29.25 24.25 5.26
C THR A 166 29.78 24.72 3.90
N ALA A 167 29.36 24.06 2.81
CA ALA A 167 29.82 24.41 1.46
C ALA A 167 28.98 25.51 0.78
N LEU A 168 27.69 25.62 1.13
CA LEU A 168 26.71 26.46 0.44
C LEU A 168 26.40 27.75 1.21
N ALA A 169 26.30 27.72 2.53
CA ALA A 169 26.01 28.87 3.37
C ALA A 169 26.94 30.08 3.11
N PRO A 170 28.27 29.92 2.95
CA PRO A 170 29.17 31.06 2.70
C PRO A 170 28.98 31.74 1.34
N ARG A 171 28.21 31.13 0.43
CA ARG A 171 27.98 31.65 -0.92
C ARG A 171 26.75 32.53 -1.01
N LEU A 172 25.93 32.60 0.05
CA LEU A 172 24.80 33.51 0.10
C LEU A 172 25.33 34.94 0.09
N THR A 173 24.60 35.82 -0.60
CA THR A 173 24.98 37.21 -0.78
C THR A 173 23.94 38.12 -0.15
N PRO A 174 24.31 38.98 0.82
CA PRO A 174 23.36 39.90 1.46
C PRO A 174 22.90 41.00 0.48
N GLY A 175 21.63 41.39 0.53
CA GLY A 175 21.10 42.59 -0.13
C GLY A 175 19.61 42.55 -0.45
N GLU A 176 18.94 43.72 -0.35
CA GLU A 176 17.49 43.87 -0.50
C GLU A 176 16.95 43.57 -1.91
N ASP A 177 17.78 43.73 -2.95
CA ASP A 177 17.42 43.45 -4.35
C ASP A 177 17.67 41.98 -4.76
N GLN A 178 18.14 41.13 -3.85
CA GLN A 178 18.45 39.73 -4.12
C GLN A 178 17.31 38.80 -3.70
N ALA A 179 17.29 37.59 -4.27
CA ALA A 179 16.35 36.56 -3.85
C ALA A 179 16.55 36.27 -2.34
N ASP A 180 15.45 36.01 -1.64
CA ASP A 180 15.45 35.68 -0.21
C ASP A 180 16.51 34.60 0.10
N PRO A 181 17.34 34.78 1.16
CA PRO A 181 18.48 33.91 1.40
C PRO A 181 18.09 32.47 1.75
N ALA A 182 16.95 32.25 2.41
CA ALA A 182 16.47 30.89 2.70
C ALA A 182 15.99 30.21 1.41
N ALA A 183 15.29 30.94 0.53
CA ALA A 183 14.89 30.44 -0.78
C ALA A 183 16.11 30.13 -1.66
N GLN A 184 17.10 31.02 -1.70
CA GLN A 184 18.34 30.81 -2.44
C GLN A 184 19.09 29.57 -1.95
N LEU A 185 19.21 29.38 -0.63
CA LEU A 185 19.87 28.22 -0.06
C LEU A 185 19.10 26.92 -0.36
N ALA A 186 17.77 26.96 -0.32
CA ALA A 186 16.92 25.83 -0.67
C ALA A 186 17.11 25.41 -2.14
N ASP A 187 17.12 26.36 -3.07
CA ASP A 187 17.38 26.11 -4.49
C ASP A 187 18.78 25.52 -4.72
N MET A 188 19.79 26.06 -4.02
CA MET A 188 21.15 25.54 -4.09
C MET A 188 21.24 24.10 -3.56
N LEU A 189 20.54 23.78 -2.48
CA LEU A 189 20.44 22.43 -1.92
C LEU A 189 19.74 21.47 -2.88
N ASP A 190 18.63 21.87 -3.49
CA ASP A 190 17.91 21.04 -4.45
C ASP A 190 18.75 20.79 -5.72
N GLN A 191 19.44 21.82 -6.24
CA GLN A 191 20.38 21.66 -7.35
C GLN A 191 21.55 20.74 -7.00
N ALA A 192 22.12 20.86 -5.79
CA ALA A 192 23.17 19.97 -5.32
C ALA A 192 22.67 18.53 -5.23
N THR A 193 21.48 18.32 -4.67
CA THR A 193 20.82 17.01 -4.54
C THR A 193 20.61 16.34 -5.90
N GLN A 194 20.25 17.12 -6.93
CA GLN A 194 20.04 16.61 -8.28
C GLN A 194 21.35 16.22 -8.99
N LYS A 195 22.43 16.97 -8.77
CA LYS A 195 23.74 16.74 -9.41
C LYS A 195 24.53 15.60 -8.77
N LEU A 196 24.34 15.38 -7.47
CA LEU A 196 25.05 14.36 -6.73
C LEU A 196 24.48 12.97 -7.00
N ARG A 197 25.35 11.97 -7.07
CA ARG A 197 24.92 10.57 -7.05
C ARG A 197 24.25 10.26 -5.71
N PRO A 198 23.24 9.36 -5.67
CA PRO A 198 22.66 8.92 -4.40
C PRO A 198 23.75 8.51 -3.41
N GLY A 199 23.63 8.97 -2.17
CA GLY A 199 24.58 8.64 -1.12
C GLY A 199 24.59 7.13 -0.83
N LYS A 200 25.69 6.63 -0.26
CA LYS A 200 25.82 5.22 0.14
C LYS A 200 24.90 4.84 1.31
N ARG A 201 24.37 5.84 2.03
CA ARG A 201 23.45 5.64 3.16
C ARG A 201 22.02 5.60 2.62
N THR A 202 21.56 4.40 2.28
CA THR A 202 20.13 4.18 2.00
C THR A 202 19.38 4.33 3.32
N ARG A 203 18.67 5.43 3.50
CA ARG A 203 17.74 5.59 4.63
C ARG A 203 16.47 4.80 4.37
N ALA A 204 15.85 4.34 5.46
CA ALA A 204 14.53 3.74 5.40
C ALA A 204 13.53 4.73 4.79
N ARG A 205 12.52 4.19 4.13
CA ARG A 205 11.42 4.96 3.54
C ARG A 205 10.13 4.21 3.82
N VAL A 206 9.10 4.93 4.25
CA VAL A 206 7.76 4.35 4.41
C VAL A 206 7.26 3.92 3.04
N ALA A 207 6.90 2.64 2.94
CA ALA A 207 6.52 1.98 1.69
C ALA A 207 7.52 2.23 0.52
N GLY A 208 8.81 2.41 0.82
CA GLY A 208 9.85 2.69 -0.17
C GLY A 208 9.79 4.08 -0.83
N LEU A 209 8.81 4.92 -0.47
CA LEU A 209 8.54 6.21 -1.10
C LEU A 209 8.91 7.39 -0.19
N ILE A 210 8.26 7.47 0.97
CA ILE A 210 8.28 8.66 1.83
C ILE A 210 9.53 8.60 2.74
N PRO A 211 10.36 9.65 2.78
CA PRO A 211 11.53 9.68 3.66
C PRO A 211 11.17 9.54 5.14
N THR A 212 11.91 8.73 5.88
CA THR A 212 11.82 8.75 7.34
C THR A 212 12.70 9.87 7.91
N PRO A 213 12.24 10.61 8.94
CA PRO A 213 13.06 11.56 9.68
C PRO A 213 14.35 10.92 10.22
N ALA A 214 15.41 11.73 10.36
CA ALA A 214 16.66 11.23 10.94
C ALA A 214 16.61 11.23 12.47
N GLU A 215 17.22 10.22 13.08
CA GLU A 215 17.46 10.19 14.53
C GLU A 215 18.46 11.28 14.98
N PRO A 216 18.35 11.77 16.23
CA PRO A 216 17.42 11.34 17.28
C PRO A 216 16.02 11.98 17.14
N ILE A 217 14.98 11.23 17.53
CA ILE A 217 13.58 11.67 17.58
C ILE A 217 13.05 11.36 18.99
N ALA A 218 12.17 12.19 19.54
CA ALA A 218 11.52 11.92 20.82
C ALA A 218 10.68 10.62 20.76
N ASP A 219 10.68 9.83 21.84
CA ASP A 219 10.09 8.48 21.86
C ASP A 219 8.58 8.46 21.51
N ASP A 220 7.83 9.47 21.95
CA ASP A 220 6.41 9.64 21.66
C ASP A 220 6.17 9.94 20.16
N MET A 221 6.97 10.84 19.60
CA MET A 221 6.96 11.18 18.17
C MET A 221 7.38 9.97 17.31
N GLN A 222 8.40 9.22 17.74
CA GLN A 222 8.83 7.99 17.07
C GLN A 222 7.72 6.93 17.10
N THR A 223 7.00 6.80 18.21
CA THR A 223 5.84 5.90 18.32
C THR A 223 4.75 6.30 17.34
N ALA A 224 4.36 7.58 17.32
CA ALA A 224 3.34 8.09 16.40
C ALA A 224 3.73 7.89 14.92
N LEU A 225 4.99 8.18 14.56
CA LEU A 225 5.51 7.94 13.20
C LEU A 225 5.47 6.46 12.82
N THR A 226 5.81 5.57 13.74
CA THR A 226 5.81 4.12 13.51
C THR A 226 4.38 3.59 13.30
N GLU A 227 3.43 4.04 14.12
CA GLU A 227 2.02 3.69 13.97
C GLU A 227 1.47 4.11 12.60
N ARG A 228 1.75 5.36 12.17
CA ARG A 228 1.30 5.85 10.84
C ARG A 228 2.01 5.10 9.72
N GLN A 229 3.30 4.81 9.85
CA GLN A 229 4.05 4.02 8.87
C GLN A 229 3.38 2.66 8.63
N ILE A 230 3.02 1.92 9.69
CA ILE A 230 2.38 0.60 9.58
C ILE A 230 1.06 0.71 8.81
N LEU A 231 0.24 1.71 9.13
CA LEU A 231 -1.06 1.91 8.47
C LEU A 231 -0.89 2.32 7.00
N ILE A 232 0.07 3.20 6.68
CA ILE A 232 0.37 3.61 5.30
C ILE A 232 0.87 2.43 4.48
N GLU A 233 1.77 1.61 5.03
CA GLU A 233 2.32 0.43 4.33
C GLU A 233 1.23 -0.62 4.07
N ALA A 234 0.37 -0.89 5.04
CA ALA A 234 -0.77 -1.78 4.87
C ALA A 234 -1.75 -1.25 3.80
N ALA A 235 -2.07 0.04 3.83
CA ALA A 235 -2.94 0.66 2.82
C ALA A 235 -2.30 0.66 1.42
N ALA A 236 -0.98 0.88 1.31
CA ALA A 236 -0.27 0.82 0.05
C ALA A 236 -0.27 -0.59 -0.57
N LEU A 237 -0.16 -1.64 0.26
CA LEU A 237 -0.32 -3.02 -0.20
C LEU A 237 -1.76 -3.30 -0.63
N GLN A 238 -2.75 -2.81 0.12
CA GLN A 238 -4.16 -2.97 -0.28
C GLN A 238 -4.45 -2.34 -1.65
N LEU A 239 -3.90 -1.16 -1.93
CA LEU A 239 -4.01 -0.53 -3.26
C LEU A 239 -3.46 -1.40 -4.39
N VAL A 240 -2.41 -2.20 -4.13
CA VAL A 240 -1.88 -3.15 -5.11
C VAL A 240 -2.87 -4.29 -5.34
N HIS A 241 -3.42 -4.86 -4.26
CA HIS A 241 -4.39 -5.95 -4.34
C HIS A 241 -5.68 -5.52 -5.06
N ASP A 242 -6.27 -4.38 -4.70
CA ASP A 242 -7.47 -3.85 -5.35
C ASP A 242 -7.21 -3.66 -6.87
N ALA A 243 -6.03 -3.14 -7.23
CA ALA A 243 -5.65 -2.94 -8.62
C ALA A 243 -5.37 -4.26 -9.37
N GLN A 244 -4.92 -5.31 -8.68
CA GLN A 244 -4.78 -6.66 -9.24
C GLN A 244 -6.15 -7.29 -9.52
N GLU A 245 -7.09 -7.19 -8.57
CA GLU A 245 -8.45 -7.74 -8.70
C GLU A 245 -9.20 -7.16 -9.89
N VAL A 246 -9.09 -5.84 -10.09
CA VAL A 246 -9.73 -5.14 -11.23
C VAL A 246 -8.91 -5.27 -12.53
N GLY A 247 -7.71 -5.86 -12.48
CA GLY A 247 -6.84 -6.04 -13.65
C GLY A 247 -6.32 -4.72 -14.22
N ALA A 248 -5.99 -3.75 -13.35
CA ALA A 248 -5.58 -2.42 -13.76
C ALA A 248 -4.34 -2.45 -14.67
N ALA A 249 -4.41 -1.73 -15.80
CA ALA A 249 -3.39 -1.78 -16.85
C ALA A 249 -1.97 -1.41 -16.37
N TRP A 250 -1.84 -0.60 -15.32
CA TRP A 250 -0.55 -0.24 -14.74
C TRP A 250 0.09 -1.41 -13.99
N VAL A 251 -0.71 -2.25 -13.33
CA VAL A 251 -0.25 -3.47 -12.64
C VAL A 251 0.19 -4.50 -13.66
N THR A 252 -0.56 -4.68 -14.75
CA THR A 252 -0.16 -5.57 -15.85
C THR A 252 1.21 -5.19 -16.42
N ARG A 253 1.54 -3.89 -16.43
CA ARG A 253 2.85 -3.37 -16.87
C ARG A 253 3.98 -3.56 -15.86
N LEU A 254 3.67 -3.83 -14.60
CA LEU A 254 4.68 -4.24 -13.62
C LEU A 254 5.17 -5.67 -13.89
N GLY A 255 4.35 -6.50 -14.54
CA GLY A 255 4.61 -7.93 -14.73
C GLY A 255 3.98 -8.77 -13.62
N GLN A 256 4.05 -10.10 -13.76
CA GLN A 256 3.48 -11.01 -12.77
C GLN A 256 4.43 -11.25 -11.60
N PRO A 257 3.90 -11.39 -10.37
CA PRO A 257 4.70 -11.80 -9.23
C PRO A 257 5.26 -13.21 -9.45
N SER A 258 6.48 -13.42 -8.96
CA SER A 258 7.15 -14.72 -8.96
C SER A 258 6.42 -15.74 -8.09
N VAL A 259 6.56 -17.04 -8.40
CA VAL A 259 5.98 -18.13 -7.59
C VAL A 259 6.73 -18.35 -6.26
N ARG A 260 7.91 -17.76 -6.09
CA ARG A 260 8.71 -17.91 -4.86
C ARG A 260 8.28 -16.87 -3.82
N PRO A 261 8.01 -17.26 -2.55
CA PRO A 261 7.52 -16.36 -1.52
C PRO A 261 8.38 -15.10 -1.32
N GLU A 262 9.70 -15.23 -1.19
CA GLU A 262 10.58 -14.07 -0.99
C GLU A 262 10.60 -13.09 -2.18
N ALA A 263 10.48 -13.61 -3.41
CA ALA A 263 10.47 -12.78 -4.61
C ALA A 263 9.11 -12.10 -4.78
N GLN A 264 8.04 -12.78 -4.40
CA GLN A 264 6.69 -12.21 -4.31
C GLN A 264 6.66 -11.06 -3.30
N GLU A 265 7.13 -11.26 -2.07
CA GLU A 265 7.19 -10.20 -1.05
C GLU A 265 7.97 -8.96 -1.53
N ARG A 266 9.12 -9.16 -2.19
CA ARG A 266 9.89 -8.05 -2.78
C ARG A 266 9.15 -7.35 -3.92
N TRP A 267 8.46 -8.12 -4.76
CA TRP A 267 7.64 -7.55 -5.83
C TRP A 267 6.50 -6.71 -5.25
N GLU A 268 5.80 -7.23 -4.23
CA GLU A 268 4.69 -6.55 -3.54
C GLU A 268 5.17 -5.26 -2.88
N ALA A 269 6.31 -5.30 -2.18
CA ALA A 269 6.89 -4.10 -1.57
C ALA A 269 7.19 -3.00 -2.60
N HIS A 270 7.76 -3.36 -3.75
CA HIS A 270 8.02 -2.39 -4.83
C HIS A 270 6.76 -1.95 -5.56
N ALA A 271 5.77 -2.83 -5.72
CA ALA A 271 4.47 -2.50 -6.29
C ALA A 271 3.72 -1.52 -5.37
N ALA A 272 3.81 -1.70 -4.05
CA ALA A 272 3.24 -0.79 -3.06
C ALA A 272 3.88 0.61 -3.13
N THR A 273 5.19 0.70 -3.35
CA THR A 273 5.86 1.99 -3.62
C THR A 273 5.25 2.70 -4.84
N VAL A 274 4.99 1.96 -5.92
CA VAL A 274 4.37 2.51 -7.14
C VAL A 274 2.91 2.89 -6.89
N ALA A 275 2.14 2.04 -6.20
CA ALA A 275 0.74 2.30 -5.85
C ALA A 275 0.60 3.55 -5.01
N LEU A 276 1.43 3.71 -3.97
CA LEU A 276 1.42 4.87 -3.10
C LEU A 276 1.79 6.15 -3.86
N TYR A 277 2.79 6.09 -4.74
CA TYR A 277 3.15 7.24 -5.59
C TYR A 277 1.99 7.64 -6.50
N ARG A 278 1.35 6.67 -7.15
CA ARG A 278 0.18 6.93 -8.01
C ARG A 278 -0.96 7.55 -7.22
N TYR A 279 -1.23 7.02 -6.04
CA TYR A 279 -2.28 7.51 -5.16
C TYR A 279 -2.00 8.96 -4.74
N ARG A 280 -0.80 9.25 -4.24
CA ARG A 280 -0.40 10.58 -3.72
C ARG A 280 -0.41 11.67 -4.78
N HIS A 281 -0.20 11.32 -6.05
CA HIS A 281 -0.19 12.24 -7.19
C HIS A 281 -1.39 12.07 -8.13
N GLU A 282 -2.44 11.40 -7.66
CA GLU A 282 -3.72 11.22 -8.38
C GLU A 282 -3.56 10.65 -9.82
N ILE A 283 -2.60 9.75 -10.00
CA ILE A 283 -2.27 9.18 -11.31
C ILE A 283 -3.28 8.08 -11.66
N THR A 284 -4.22 8.39 -12.55
CA THR A 284 -5.23 7.45 -13.06
C THR A 284 -4.80 6.76 -14.36
N GLY A 285 -3.81 7.32 -15.06
CA GLY A 285 -3.33 6.80 -16.34
C GLY A 285 -2.69 5.41 -16.23
N PRO A 286 -2.56 4.69 -17.37
CA PRO A 286 -2.17 3.29 -17.36
C PRO A 286 -0.64 3.12 -17.20
N ALA A 287 0.15 4.20 -17.32
CA ALA A 287 1.59 4.15 -17.08
C ALA A 287 1.87 4.05 -15.57
N PRO A 288 2.72 3.11 -15.09
CA PRO A 288 2.93 2.89 -13.66
C PRO A 288 3.26 4.15 -12.84
N LEU A 289 4.09 5.06 -13.36
CA LEU A 289 4.43 6.33 -12.70
C LEU A 289 3.87 7.57 -13.42
N GLY A 290 2.85 7.41 -14.27
CA GLY A 290 2.30 8.53 -15.04
C GLY A 290 3.26 9.11 -16.09
N ASP A 291 2.96 10.33 -16.54
CA ASP A 291 3.79 11.08 -17.49
C ASP A 291 5.00 11.71 -16.78
N PRO A 292 6.25 11.40 -17.19
CA PRO A 292 7.44 12.02 -16.63
C PRO A 292 7.43 13.56 -16.73
N ASN A 293 6.79 14.13 -17.75
CA ASN A 293 6.70 15.58 -17.95
C ASN A 293 5.66 16.26 -17.04
N ALA A 294 4.81 15.48 -16.38
CA ALA A 294 3.84 15.98 -15.39
C ALA A 294 4.46 16.16 -14.00
N VAL A 295 5.69 15.70 -13.77
CA VAL A 295 6.41 15.90 -12.50
C VAL A 295 6.68 17.39 -12.28
N ARG A 296 6.34 17.88 -11.08
CA ARG A 296 6.44 19.29 -10.67
C ARG A 296 7.20 19.39 -9.35
N GLY A 297 8.19 20.29 -9.35
CA GLY A 297 8.95 20.62 -8.14
C GLY A 297 9.89 19.52 -7.66
N PRO A 298 10.78 19.87 -6.72
CA PRO A 298 11.84 19.00 -6.23
C PRO A 298 11.33 17.83 -5.38
N HIS A 299 10.23 18.02 -4.65
CA HIS A 299 9.61 16.99 -3.80
C HIS A 299 9.07 15.82 -4.62
N GLN A 300 8.15 16.07 -5.57
CA GLN A 300 7.63 15.02 -6.44
C GLN A 300 8.73 14.39 -7.30
N ALA A 301 9.74 15.16 -7.73
CA ALA A 301 10.88 14.61 -8.46
C ALA A 301 11.72 13.63 -7.61
N ALA A 302 11.80 13.80 -6.30
CA ALA A 302 12.44 12.84 -5.40
C ALA A 302 11.63 11.55 -5.26
N GLU A 303 10.32 11.67 -5.06
CA GLU A 303 9.40 10.53 -4.98
C GLU A 303 9.32 9.75 -6.31
N TYR A 304 9.28 10.47 -7.43
CA TYR A 304 9.31 9.87 -8.76
C TYR A 304 10.59 9.04 -8.99
N ARG A 305 11.75 9.52 -8.53
CA ARG A 305 13.01 8.75 -8.56
C ARG A 305 12.93 7.48 -7.71
N ALA A 306 12.32 7.54 -6.52
CA ALA A 306 12.10 6.37 -5.69
C ALA A 306 11.19 5.35 -6.39
N GLY A 307 10.08 5.81 -6.99
CA GLY A 307 9.21 4.98 -7.82
C GLY A 307 9.94 4.36 -9.03
N GLN A 308 10.82 5.11 -9.70
CA GLN A 308 11.64 4.58 -10.81
C GLN A 308 12.60 3.47 -10.34
N LEU A 309 13.18 3.61 -9.14
CA LEU A 309 14.02 2.56 -8.55
C LEU A 309 13.19 1.31 -8.27
N ALA A 310 12.01 1.44 -7.67
CA ALA A 310 11.09 0.33 -7.44
C ALA A 310 10.72 -0.40 -8.75
N LEU A 311 10.36 0.35 -9.81
CA LEU A 311 10.09 -0.23 -11.14
C LEU A 311 11.29 -0.99 -11.72
N ARG A 312 12.51 -0.47 -11.55
CA ARG A 312 13.72 -1.15 -12.03
C ARG A 312 13.96 -2.45 -11.27
N GLN A 313 13.73 -2.47 -9.95
CA GLN A 313 13.87 -3.68 -9.15
C GLN A 313 12.85 -4.75 -9.51
N ILE A 314 11.59 -4.36 -9.75
CA ILE A 314 10.55 -5.27 -10.26
C ILE A 314 11.00 -5.93 -11.58
N LYS A 315 11.48 -5.14 -12.54
CA LYS A 315 11.94 -5.65 -13.84
C LYS A 315 13.18 -6.55 -13.73
N ALA A 316 14.12 -6.19 -12.85
CA ALA A 316 15.32 -6.99 -12.62
C ALA A 316 14.98 -8.36 -12.01
N SER A 317 14.04 -8.41 -11.07
CA SER A 317 13.55 -9.65 -10.46
C SER A 317 12.87 -10.56 -11.50
N ALA A 318 12.04 -10.01 -12.39
CA ALA A 318 11.40 -10.76 -13.46
C ALA A 318 12.41 -11.41 -14.43
N GLN A 319 13.46 -10.66 -14.82
CA GLN A 319 14.53 -11.18 -15.68
C GLN A 319 15.32 -12.32 -15.03
N HIS A 320 15.57 -12.22 -13.72
CA HIS A 320 16.36 -13.22 -13.00
C HIS A 320 15.61 -14.56 -12.82
N ASP A 321 14.27 -14.52 -12.83
CA ASP A 321 13.44 -15.72 -12.77
C ASP A 321 13.32 -16.43 -14.12
N ASP A 322 13.24 -15.69 -15.23
CA ASP A 322 13.25 -16.27 -16.58
C ASP A 322 14.57 -17.00 -16.89
N ASP A 323 15.72 -16.42 -16.50
CA ASP A 323 17.05 -17.02 -16.73
C ASP A 323 17.30 -18.28 -15.89
N ARG A 324 16.51 -18.53 -14.83
CA ARG A 324 16.60 -19.72 -13.97
C ARG A 324 15.48 -20.75 -14.21
N GLY A 325 14.83 -20.71 -15.38
CA GLY A 325 13.86 -21.72 -15.82
C GLY A 325 14.36 -23.17 -15.67
N PRO A 326 13.46 -24.16 -15.58
CA PRO A 326 13.71 -25.45 -14.92
C PRO A 326 14.90 -26.18 -15.54
N GLN A 327 16.00 -26.25 -14.81
CA GLN A 327 17.04 -27.25 -15.06
C GLN A 327 16.41 -28.62 -14.85
N SER A 328 15.91 -29.20 -15.94
CA SER A 328 15.56 -30.61 -15.98
C SER A 328 16.81 -31.39 -15.60
N THR A 329 16.84 -31.87 -14.36
CA THR A 329 17.80 -32.89 -13.94
C THR A 329 17.48 -34.15 -14.73
N VAL A 330 17.97 -34.22 -15.96
CA VAL A 330 18.07 -35.46 -16.73
C VAL A 330 19.10 -36.30 -15.98
N ARG A 331 18.63 -37.07 -14.99
CA ARG A 331 19.40 -38.16 -14.39
C ARG A 331 19.68 -39.17 -15.50
N ASN A 332 20.85 -39.04 -16.10
CA ASN A 332 21.38 -40.00 -17.04
C ASN A 332 21.74 -41.27 -16.26
N THR A 333 20.80 -42.22 -16.16
CA THR A 333 21.11 -43.58 -15.69
C THR A 333 21.87 -44.33 -16.77
N PRO A 334 23.11 -44.80 -16.53
CA PRO A 334 23.80 -45.60 -17.52
C PRO A 334 23.20 -47.02 -17.54
N ARG A 335 22.65 -47.40 -18.70
CA ARG A 335 22.34 -48.79 -19.06
C ARG A 335 23.62 -49.62 -19.03
N ARG A 336 23.78 -50.51 -18.05
CA ARG A 336 24.71 -51.64 -18.15
C ARG A 336 24.08 -52.69 -19.06
N GLY A 337 24.61 -52.80 -20.28
CA GLY A 337 24.41 -53.94 -21.16
C GLY A 337 25.39 -55.07 -20.83
N LEU A 338 24.92 -56.29 -21.10
CA LEU A 338 25.50 -57.62 -20.87
C LEU A 338 26.92 -57.82 -21.43
#